data_AF-A0A2N5DTE2-F1
#
_entry.id   AF-A0A2N5DTE2-F1
#
_cell.length_a   1.000
_cell.length_b   1.000
_cell.length_c   1.000
_cell.angle_alpha   90.00
_cell.angle_beta   90.00
_cell.angle_gamma   90.00
#
_symmetry.space_group_name_H-M   'P 1'
#
loop_
_entity.id
_entity.type
_entity.pdbx_description
1 polymer ?
#
loop_
_entity_poly.entity_id
_entity_poly.type
_entity_poly.pdbx_seq_one_letter_code
_entity_poly.pdbx_strand_id
1 'polypeptide(L)'
;RRIDLNRTRSYAELAAQSISLNPRGGKRVLWHEVGHHFEFSNPNYLKMALAYLTEKAEGDRSAIAHLSRFYENTSFGKDEVAIVDSLSSPYVGKVYGLKNAKDIHNANATEIFSSGFEYLANNRSGAISLINGDGLLEFVTGILKEVHG
;
A
#
# COMPACT_ATOMS: atom_id res chain seq x y z
N ARG A 1 -9.40 -19.32 -6.23
CA ARG A 1 -9.29 -18.25 -5.20
C ARG A 1 -9.96 -18.75 -3.92
N ARG A 2 -9.28 -18.67 -2.78
CA ARG A 2 -9.78 -19.12 -1.47
C ARG A 2 -9.73 -17.97 -0.46
N ILE A 3 -10.81 -17.79 0.30
CA ILE A 3 -10.88 -16.85 1.42
C ILE A 3 -10.88 -17.67 2.71
N ASP A 4 -9.91 -17.43 3.59
CA ASP A 4 -9.80 -18.06 4.92
C ASP A 4 -10.02 -16.99 6.00
N LEU A 5 -11.06 -17.14 6.83
CA LEU A 5 -11.45 -16.16 7.86
C LEU A 5 -10.96 -16.53 9.27
N ASN A 6 -10.10 -17.54 9.43
CA ASN A 6 -9.76 -18.10 10.74
C ASN A 6 -8.29 -17.90 11.15
N ARG A 7 -7.55 -16.99 10.51
CA ARG A 7 -6.11 -16.79 10.75
C ARG A 7 -5.82 -15.73 11.82
N THR A 8 -4.64 -15.81 12.45
CA THR A 8 -4.16 -14.85 13.44
C THR A 8 -3.60 -13.56 12.82
N ARG A 9 -3.18 -13.60 11.55
CA ARG A 9 -2.79 -12.43 10.76
C ARG A 9 -3.47 -12.49 9.42
N SER A 10 -3.91 -11.32 8.97
CA SER A 10 -4.45 -11.16 7.64
C SER A 10 -3.27 -10.96 6.66
N TYR A 11 -3.36 -11.54 5.46
CA TYR A 11 -2.36 -11.39 4.38
C TYR A 11 -2.91 -11.91 3.05
N ALA A 12 -2.35 -11.43 1.94
CA ALA A 12 -2.56 -11.99 0.59
C ALA A 12 -1.33 -12.83 0.15
N GLU A 13 -1.55 -13.98 -0.51
CA GLU A 13 -0.46 -14.86 -0.96
C GLU A 13 -0.60 -15.29 -2.42
N LEU A 14 0.47 -15.04 -3.20
CA LEU A 14 0.55 -15.32 -4.64
C LEU A 14 0.57 -16.82 -4.94
N ALA A 15 1.42 -17.59 -4.28
CA ALA A 15 1.57 -19.03 -4.55
C ALA A 15 0.29 -19.82 -4.26
N ALA A 16 -0.45 -19.41 -3.22
CA ALA A 16 -1.68 -20.06 -2.79
C ALA A 16 -2.96 -19.48 -3.43
N GLN A 17 -2.86 -18.39 -4.20
CA GLN A 17 -4.01 -17.64 -4.74
C GLN A 17 -5.12 -17.40 -3.68
N SER A 18 -4.70 -16.99 -2.48
CA SER A 18 -5.56 -16.94 -1.31
C SER A 18 -5.49 -15.61 -0.58
N ILE A 19 -6.59 -15.27 0.09
CA ILE A 19 -6.67 -14.18 1.06
C ILE A 19 -6.96 -14.82 2.41
N SER A 20 -6.09 -14.56 3.37
CA SER A 20 -6.34 -14.88 4.76
C SER A 20 -6.76 -13.61 5.49
N LEU A 21 -7.88 -13.66 6.18
CA LEU A 21 -8.41 -12.56 6.97
C LEU A 21 -8.49 -12.99 8.43
N ASN A 22 -7.92 -12.18 9.31
CA ASN A 22 -8.16 -12.26 10.74
C ASN A 22 -9.34 -11.34 11.11
N PRO A 23 -10.53 -11.86 11.41
CA PRO A 23 -11.67 -11.06 11.84
C PRO A 23 -11.43 -10.33 13.18
N ARG A 24 -10.44 -10.76 13.99
CA ARG A 24 -10.02 -10.07 15.21
C ARG A 24 -9.10 -8.87 14.96
N GLY A 25 -8.57 -8.70 13.75
CA GLY A 25 -7.75 -7.54 13.37
C GLY A 25 -8.56 -6.23 13.27
N GLY A 26 -9.89 -6.33 13.29
CA GLY A 26 -10.80 -5.20 13.19
C GLY A 26 -10.98 -4.71 11.74
N LYS A 27 -11.98 -3.84 11.55
CA LYS A 27 -12.37 -3.28 10.23
C LYS A 27 -11.16 -2.72 9.47
N ARG A 28 -10.27 -2.01 10.15
CA ARG A 28 -9.06 -1.40 9.58
C ARG A 28 -8.18 -2.42 8.86
N VAL A 29 -7.78 -3.49 9.56
CA VAL A 29 -6.91 -4.55 9.02
C VAL A 29 -7.62 -5.34 7.91
N LEU A 30 -8.93 -5.54 8.03
CA LEU A 30 -9.70 -6.19 6.95
C LEU A 30 -9.59 -5.40 5.64
N TRP A 31 -9.85 -4.10 5.66
CA TRP A 31 -9.78 -3.27 4.45
C TRP A 31 -8.36 -3.13 3.89
N HIS A 32 -7.36 -3.13 4.77
CA HIS A 32 -5.96 -3.19 4.39
C HIS A 32 -5.65 -4.38 3.47
N GLU A 33 -6.03 -5.60 3.89
CA GLU A 33 -5.79 -6.79 3.08
C GLU A 33 -6.63 -6.86 1.82
N VAL A 34 -7.86 -6.32 1.86
CA VAL A 34 -8.68 -6.22 0.65
C VAL A 34 -7.96 -5.36 -0.40
N GLY A 35 -7.30 -4.27 0.02
CA GLY A 35 -6.49 -3.44 -0.87
C GLY A 35 -5.28 -4.17 -1.45
N HIS A 36 -4.55 -4.96 -0.64
CA HIS A 36 -3.49 -5.83 -1.18
C HIS A 36 -4.03 -6.85 -2.18
N HIS A 37 -5.18 -7.46 -1.89
CA HIS A 37 -5.79 -8.38 -2.84
C HIS A 37 -6.22 -7.69 -4.13
N PHE A 38 -6.76 -6.47 -4.02
CA PHE A 38 -7.16 -5.68 -5.17
C PHE A 38 -5.96 -5.47 -6.09
N GLU A 39 -4.86 -4.89 -5.58
CA GLU A 39 -3.61 -4.71 -6.33
C GLU A 39 -3.12 -6.01 -6.96
N PHE A 40 -3.10 -7.09 -6.17
CA PHE A 40 -2.65 -8.40 -6.61
C PHE A 40 -3.51 -9.01 -7.73
N SER A 41 -4.81 -8.71 -7.74
CA SER A 41 -5.76 -9.32 -8.65
C SER A 41 -5.58 -8.92 -10.12
N ASN A 42 -4.87 -7.83 -10.38
CA ASN A 42 -4.57 -7.33 -11.72
C ASN A 42 -3.20 -6.63 -11.75
N PRO A 43 -2.22 -7.12 -12.54
CA PRO A 43 -0.88 -6.55 -12.59
C PRO A 43 -0.85 -5.08 -13.07
N ASN A 44 -1.89 -4.59 -13.75
CA ASN A 44 -1.97 -3.18 -14.13
C ASN A 44 -2.15 -2.26 -12.91
N TYR A 45 -2.79 -2.72 -11.83
CA TYR A 45 -2.92 -1.90 -10.63
C TYR A 45 -1.58 -1.66 -9.95
N LEU A 46 -0.71 -2.67 -9.87
CA LEU A 46 0.67 -2.46 -9.42
C LEU A 46 1.40 -1.41 -10.26
N LYS A 47 1.25 -1.45 -11.60
CA LYS A 47 1.84 -0.43 -12.48
C LYS A 47 1.30 0.97 -12.18
N MET A 48 -0.01 1.09 -11.94
CA MET A 48 -0.63 2.38 -11.59
C MET A 48 -0.16 2.87 -10.21
N ALA A 49 -0.04 1.99 -9.21
CA ALA A 49 0.48 2.34 -7.90
C ALA A 49 1.93 2.83 -7.98
N LEU A 50 2.77 2.17 -8.78
CA LEU A 50 4.15 2.59 -9.01
C LEU A 50 4.22 3.92 -9.79
N ALA A 51 3.30 4.15 -10.75
CA ALA A 51 3.21 5.43 -11.46
C ALA A 51 2.82 6.57 -10.51
N TYR A 52 1.81 6.35 -9.66
CA TYR A 52 1.42 7.29 -8.60
C TYR A 52 2.59 7.61 -7.66
N LEU A 53 3.32 6.59 -7.19
CA LEU A 53 4.49 6.80 -6.34
C LEU A 53 5.62 7.56 -7.06
N THR A 54 5.82 7.29 -8.36
CA THR A 54 6.82 7.99 -9.17
C THR A 54 6.45 9.47 -9.35
N GLU A 55 5.17 9.77 -9.57
CA GLU A 55 4.65 11.14 -9.61
C GLU A 55 4.87 11.84 -8.26
N LYS A 56 4.57 11.15 -7.15
CA LYS A 56 4.77 11.70 -5.81
C LYS A 56 6.22 11.98 -5.47
N ALA A 57 7.15 11.21 -6.00
CA ALA A 57 8.58 11.48 -5.87
C ALA A 57 9.07 12.60 -6.81
N GLU A 58 8.25 13.11 -7.72
CA GLU A 58 8.65 14.04 -8.79
C GLU A 58 9.86 13.55 -9.62
N GLY A 59 10.08 12.24 -9.69
CA GLY A 59 11.26 11.62 -10.29
C GLY A 59 12.55 11.72 -9.46
N ASP A 60 12.52 12.27 -8.25
CA ASP A 60 13.64 12.30 -7.31
C ASP A 60 13.88 10.92 -6.68
N ARG A 61 14.97 10.28 -7.09
CA ARG A 61 15.40 9.00 -6.52
C ARG A 61 15.87 9.12 -5.07
N SER A 62 16.14 10.33 -4.58
CA SER A 62 16.51 10.59 -3.19
C SER A 62 15.31 10.48 -2.23
N ALA A 63 14.08 10.53 -2.76
CA ALA A 63 12.84 10.32 -1.99
C ALA A 63 12.69 8.86 -1.50
N ILE A 64 13.47 7.91 -2.04
CA ILE A 64 13.44 6.52 -1.59
C ILE A 64 14.30 6.38 -0.32
N ALA A 65 13.66 6.03 0.79
CA ALA A 65 14.31 5.89 2.08
C ALA A 65 13.84 4.64 2.84
N HIS A 66 14.70 4.14 3.73
CA HIS A 66 14.33 3.05 4.63
C HIS A 66 13.27 3.51 5.64
N LEU A 67 12.26 2.67 5.86
CA LEU A 67 11.17 2.96 6.81
C LEU A 67 11.67 3.18 8.25
N SER A 68 12.73 2.47 8.65
CA SER A 68 13.35 2.61 9.97
C SER A 68 13.86 4.02 10.28
N ARG A 69 14.07 4.88 9.26
CA ARG A 69 14.42 6.29 9.45
C ARG A 69 13.28 7.12 10.05
N PHE A 70 12.03 6.69 9.89
CA PHE A 70 10.83 7.47 10.23
C PHE A 70 10.05 6.94 11.42
N TYR A 71 10.34 5.71 11.86
CA TYR A 71 9.65 5.10 12.99
C TYR A 71 10.65 4.60 14.03
N GLU A 72 10.73 5.31 15.16
CA GLU A 72 11.53 4.90 16.31
C GLU A 72 11.04 3.55 16.87
N ASN A 73 11.97 2.68 17.30
CA ASN A 73 11.70 1.39 17.94
C ASN A 73 10.84 0.39 17.12
N THR A 74 10.93 0.43 15.80
CA THR A 74 10.22 -0.50 14.93
C THR A 74 11.09 -1.65 14.46
N SER A 75 10.47 -2.82 14.26
CA SER A 75 11.13 -4.03 13.72
C SER A 75 11.30 -3.97 12.20
N PHE A 76 11.40 -2.78 11.60
CA PHE A 76 11.48 -2.66 10.15
C PHE A 76 12.86 -3.14 9.66
N GLY A 77 12.84 -4.06 8.71
CA GLY A 77 14.03 -4.66 8.11
C GLY A 77 14.81 -3.68 7.23
N LYS A 78 16.07 -4.01 6.95
CA LYS A 78 16.93 -3.21 6.06
C LYS A 78 16.41 -3.13 4.63
N ASP A 79 15.56 -4.05 4.21
CA ASP A 79 15.02 -4.09 2.85
C ASP A 79 13.62 -3.44 2.75
N GLU A 80 13.11 -2.90 3.86
CA GLU A 80 11.83 -2.19 3.88
C GLU A 80 12.04 -0.71 3.57
N VAL A 81 11.74 -0.37 2.31
CA VAL A 81 11.87 0.98 1.79
C VAL A 81 10.52 1.57 1.42
N ALA A 82 10.46 2.89 1.44
CA ALA A 82 9.32 3.66 1.02
C ALA A 82 9.76 4.86 0.19
N ILE A 83 8.88 5.32 -0.71
CA ILE A 83 8.95 6.67 -1.24
C ILE A 83 8.36 7.60 -0.19
N VAL A 84 9.19 8.46 0.36
CA VAL A 84 8.81 9.35 1.45
C VAL A 84 8.83 10.77 0.93
N ASP A 85 7.66 11.18 0.46
CA ASP A 85 7.38 12.52 -0.04
C ASP A 85 6.10 13.06 0.62
N SER A 86 5.31 13.87 -0.09
CA SER A 86 4.02 14.51 0.26
C SER A 86 2.88 13.55 0.65
N LEU A 87 3.19 12.34 1.11
CA LEU A 87 2.25 11.35 1.61
C LEU A 87 1.85 11.61 3.07
N SER A 88 0.63 11.22 3.44
CA SER A 88 0.14 11.25 4.82
C SER A 88 0.96 10.46 5.83
N SER A 89 1.70 9.46 5.36
CA SER A 89 2.55 8.60 6.17
C SER A 89 3.62 7.95 5.29
N PRO A 90 4.89 7.85 5.74
CA PRO A 90 5.92 7.10 5.01
C PRO A 90 5.51 5.66 4.69
N TYR A 91 4.69 5.03 5.54
CA TYR A 91 4.18 3.68 5.31
C TYR A 91 3.36 3.55 4.02
N VAL A 92 2.60 4.57 3.62
CA VAL A 92 1.83 4.56 2.36
C VAL A 92 2.75 4.37 1.17
N GLY A 93 3.95 4.96 1.24
CA GLY A 93 4.96 4.91 0.19
C GLY A 93 5.71 3.59 0.09
N LYS A 94 5.42 2.62 0.95
CA LYS A 94 6.19 1.38 1.06
C LYS A 94 6.02 0.49 -0.17
N VAL A 95 7.12 -0.13 -0.56
CA VAL A 95 7.21 -1.08 -1.68
C VAL A 95 7.90 -2.36 -1.26
N TYR A 96 7.57 -3.47 -1.93
CA TYR A 96 8.06 -4.81 -1.63
C TYR A 96 8.79 -5.45 -2.81
N GLY A 97 9.68 -6.41 -2.49
CA GLY A 97 10.30 -7.28 -3.49
C GLY A 97 11.33 -6.62 -4.39
N LEU A 98 11.92 -5.51 -3.95
CA LEU A 98 12.94 -4.81 -4.72
C LEU A 98 14.21 -5.65 -4.87
N LYS A 99 14.73 -5.68 -6.10
CA LYS A 99 16.09 -6.15 -6.39
C LYS A 99 17.14 -5.07 -6.16
N ASN A 100 16.73 -3.81 -6.21
CA ASN A 100 17.56 -2.63 -5.99
C ASN A 100 16.74 -1.59 -5.22
N ALA A 101 17.19 -1.24 -4.02
CA ALA A 101 16.51 -0.27 -3.16
C ALA A 101 16.43 1.15 -3.76
N LYS A 102 17.14 1.45 -4.85
CA LYS A 102 17.10 2.75 -5.54
C LYS A 102 16.22 2.76 -6.79
N ASP A 103 15.53 1.66 -7.07
CA ASP A 103 14.65 1.52 -8.24
C ASP A 103 13.39 0.75 -7.86
N ILE A 104 12.29 1.49 -7.71
CA ILE A 104 10.99 0.95 -7.32
C ILE A 104 10.27 0.20 -8.44
N HIS A 105 10.68 0.35 -9.71
CA HIS A 105 9.93 -0.22 -10.84
C HIS A 105 10.01 -1.75 -10.91
N ASN A 106 10.91 -2.36 -10.13
CA ASN A 106 11.01 -3.80 -9.95
C ASN A 106 10.25 -4.33 -8.72
N ALA A 107 9.47 -3.48 -8.04
CA ALA A 107 8.63 -3.92 -6.94
C ALA A 107 7.59 -4.94 -7.39
N ASN A 108 7.24 -5.86 -6.50
CA ASN A 108 6.20 -6.86 -6.75
C ASN A 108 4.89 -6.61 -6.00
N ALA A 109 4.87 -5.64 -5.07
CA ALA A 109 3.69 -5.14 -4.36
C ALA A 109 3.98 -3.77 -3.74
N THR A 110 2.93 -3.03 -3.40
CA THR A 110 3.01 -1.74 -2.69
C THR A 110 2.00 -1.64 -1.54
N GLU A 111 2.10 -0.57 -0.75
CA GLU A 111 1.10 -0.21 0.26
C GLU A 111 0.02 0.78 -0.24
N ILE A 112 0.00 1.11 -1.54
CA ILE A 112 -0.92 2.15 -2.06
C ILE A 112 -2.38 1.74 -1.93
N PHE A 113 -2.77 0.59 -2.49
CA PHE A 113 -4.17 0.16 -2.44
C PHE A 113 -4.57 -0.34 -1.05
N SER A 114 -3.69 -1.02 -0.32
CA SER A 114 -3.94 -1.43 1.07
C SER A 114 -4.19 -0.23 1.96
N SER A 115 -3.32 0.78 1.91
CA SER A 115 -3.49 2.03 2.67
C SER A 115 -4.71 2.81 2.21
N GLY A 116 -4.93 2.96 0.89
CA GLY A 116 -6.09 3.69 0.38
C GLY A 116 -7.42 3.06 0.80
N PHE A 117 -7.55 1.73 0.72
CA PHE A 117 -8.75 1.02 1.19
C PHE A 117 -8.92 1.14 2.71
N GLU A 118 -7.82 1.02 3.47
CA GLU A 118 -7.84 1.26 4.91
C GLU A 118 -8.32 2.68 5.25
N TYR A 119 -7.85 3.68 4.52
CA TYR A 119 -8.14 5.10 4.76
C TYR A 119 -9.59 5.44 4.36
N LEU A 120 -10.12 4.85 3.29
CA LEU A 120 -11.55 4.92 2.96
C LEU A 120 -12.43 4.33 4.06
N ALA A 121 -11.95 3.30 4.76
CA ALA A 121 -12.68 2.63 5.83
C ALA A 121 -12.52 3.30 7.22
N ASN A 122 -11.56 4.23 7.36
CA ASN A 122 -11.18 4.89 8.61
C ASN A 122 -11.20 6.43 8.47
N ASN A 123 -12.22 7.07 9.05
CA ASN A 123 -12.42 8.52 8.95
C ASN A 123 -11.20 9.35 9.38
N ARG A 124 -10.44 8.91 10.41
CA ARG A 124 -9.30 9.68 10.90
C ARG A 124 -8.14 9.64 9.90
N SER A 125 -7.76 8.45 9.44
CA SER A 125 -6.69 8.32 8.45
C SER A 125 -7.06 8.98 7.13
N GLY A 126 -8.31 8.80 6.67
CA GLY A 126 -8.82 9.48 5.48
C GLY A 126 -8.77 11.00 5.61
N ALA A 127 -9.17 11.57 6.75
CA ALA A 127 -9.06 13.01 6.99
C ALA A 127 -7.61 13.52 6.96
N ILE A 128 -6.64 12.76 7.50
CA ILE A 128 -5.22 13.13 7.46
C ILE A 128 -4.71 13.17 6.01
N SER A 129 -5.06 12.17 5.19
CA SER A 129 -4.72 12.14 3.76
C SER A 129 -5.26 13.37 3.01
N LEU A 130 -6.53 13.71 3.23
CA LEU A 130 -7.16 14.89 2.61
C LEU A 130 -6.52 16.21 3.05
N ILE A 131 -6.22 16.37 4.34
CA ILE A 131 -5.59 17.59 4.87
C ILE A 131 -4.17 17.75 4.34
N ASN A 132 -3.41 16.65 4.25
CA ASN A 132 -2.06 16.67 3.70
C ASN A 132 -2.04 16.84 2.18
N GLY A 133 -3.17 16.66 1.50
CA GLY A 133 -3.25 16.76 0.04
C GLY A 133 -2.46 15.65 -0.66
N ASP A 134 -2.34 14.47 -0.04
CA ASP A 134 -1.52 13.41 -0.61
C ASP A 134 -2.15 12.77 -1.85
N GLY A 135 -3.43 13.00 -2.14
CA GLY A 135 -4.10 12.50 -3.34
C GLY A 135 -4.36 10.98 -3.33
N LEU A 136 -4.08 10.29 -2.22
CA LEU A 136 -4.22 8.83 -2.12
C LEU A 136 -5.67 8.38 -2.33
N LEU A 137 -6.61 9.09 -1.70
CA LEU A 137 -8.03 8.75 -1.79
C LEU A 137 -8.58 9.03 -3.19
N GLU A 138 -8.19 10.14 -3.80
CA GLU A 138 -8.54 10.53 -5.16
C GLU A 138 -8.05 9.49 -6.17
N PHE A 139 -6.78 9.08 -6.05
CA PHE A 139 -6.18 8.05 -6.90
C PHE A 139 -6.93 6.72 -6.79
N VAL A 140 -7.11 6.20 -5.57
CA VAL A 140 -7.76 4.89 -5.36
C VAL A 140 -9.23 4.92 -5.77
N THR A 141 -9.97 5.98 -5.45
CA THR A 141 -11.38 6.09 -5.84
C THR A 141 -11.56 6.31 -7.34
N GLY A 142 -10.62 6.99 -8.01
CA GLY A 142 -10.58 7.14 -9.45
C GLY A 142 -10.47 5.79 -10.15
N ILE A 143 -9.50 4.96 -9.73
CA ILE A 143 -9.32 3.61 -10.28
C ILE A 143 -10.55 2.74 -10.02
N LEU A 144 -11.12 2.78 -8.81
CA LEU A 144 -12.34 2.01 -8.50
C LEU A 144 -13.51 2.38 -9.43
N LYS A 145 -13.65 3.66 -9.80
CA LYS A 145 -14.69 4.10 -10.74
C LYS A 145 -14.43 3.58 -12.15
N GLU A 146 -13.19 3.63 -12.63
CA GLU A 146 -12.82 3.11 -13.95
C GLU A 146 -13.01 1.59 -14.07
N VAL A 147 -12.77 0.84 -12.98
CA VAL A 147 -12.98 -0.62 -12.95
C VAL A 147 -14.46 -1.02 -13.08
N HIS A 148 -15.37 -0.10 -12.79
CA HIS A 148 -16.82 -0.26 -12.98
C HIS A 148 -17.37 0.45 -14.23
N GLY A 149 -16.50 1.10 -15.02
CA GLY A 149 -16.84 1.84 -16.23
C GLY A 149 -16.85 0.99 -17.50
#